data_AF-A0A4V0YQ26-F1
#
_entry.id   AF-A0A4V0YQ26-F1
#
_cell.length_a   1.000
_cell.length_b   1.000
_cell.length_c   1.000
_cell.angle_alpha   90.00
_cell.angle_beta   90.00
_cell.angle_gamma   90.00
#
_symmetry.space_group_name_H-M   'P 1'
#
loop_
_entity.id
_entity.type
_entity.pdbx_description
1 polymer ?
#
loop_
_entity_poly.entity_id
_entity_poly.type
_entity_poly.pdbx_seq_one_letter_code
_entity_poly.pdbx_strand_id
1 'polypeptide(L)'
;MNLPTNQIDVWAIATDQDKLKALASLNSLPSRQTNEVELHEAGYFVALEGVTKHGLSEACRAILRGRLGHAFYPSPPELRLQCDEAMKPHRWHRDRERREMQYINERRENNAHVQRSPAAIARQQKAYKAFTAGYEADKLEAGEAERAEIRARYGITDEAVAHLPDLEIPSNFETPSIRSKS
;
A
#
# COMPACT_ATOMS: atom_id res chain seq x y z
N MET A 1 -18.76 -2.03 -21.32
CA MET A 1 -17.97 -3.28 -21.32
C MET A 1 -17.47 -3.52 -19.91
N ASN A 2 -18.01 -4.49 -19.19
CA ASN A 2 -17.41 -4.96 -17.95
C ASN A 2 -16.23 -5.85 -18.33
N LEU A 3 -15.00 -5.37 -18.11
CA LEU A 3 -13.82 -6.22 -18.19
C LEU A 3 -13.95 -7.27 -17.08
N PRO A 4 -13.75 -8.57 -17.35
CA PRO A 4 -13.66 -9.55 -16.29
C PRO A 4 -12.41 -9.21 -15.47
N THR A 5 -12.63 -8.65 -14.28
CA THR A 5 -11.60 -8.57 -13.24
C THR A 5 -11.32 -10.00 -12.85
N ASN A 6 -10.37 -10.64 -13.55
CA ASN A 6 -9.90 -11.98 -13.25
C ASN A 6 -9.07 -11.87 -11.96
N GLN A 7 -9.75 -11.59 -10.85
CA GLN A 7 -9.15 -11.45 -9.55
C GLN A 7 -8.70 -12.86 -9.20
N ILE A 8 -7.40 -13.09 -9.30
CA ILE A 8 -6.80 -14.37 -8.94
C ILE A 8 -7.08 -14.57 -7.45
N ASP A 9 -7.90 -15.57 -7.12
CA ASP A 9 -8.14 -15.93 -5.74
C ASP A 9 -6.87 -16.59 -5.17
N VAL A 10 -6.07 -15.77 -4.48
CA VAL A 10 -4.78 -16.16 -3.90
C VAL A 10 -4.94 -17.16 -2.76
N TRP A 11 -6.11 -17.17 -2.10
CA TRP A 11 -6.35 -17.93 -0.87
C TRP A 11 -7.23 -19.17 -1.06
N ALA A 12 -7.84 -19.33 -2.24
CA ALA A 12 -8.54 -20.56 -2.60
C ALA A 12 -7.63 -21.79 -2.43
N ILE A 13 -8.10 -22.78 -1.69
CA ILE A 13 -7.42 -24.06 -1.49
C ILE A 13 -7.41 -24.84 -2.82
N ALA A 14 -6.25 -25.44 -3.13
CA ALA A 14 -6.11 -26.27 -4.32
C ALA A 14 -6.94 -27.55 -4.18
N THR A 15 -7.80 -27.81 -5.17
CA THR A 15 -8.54 -29.06 -5.26
C THR A 15 -7.60 -30.20 -5.68
N ASP A 16 -8.03 -31.45 -5.51
CA ASP A 16 -7.25 -32.61 -5.97
C ASP A 16 -7.02 -32.59 -7.49
N GLN A 17 -7.97 -32.05 -8.27
CA GLN A 17 -7.77 -31.83 -9.69
C GLN A 17 -6.69 -30.78 -9.98
N ASP A 18 -6.59 -29.72 -9.18
CA ASP A 18 -5.53 -28.73 -9.32
C ASP A 18 -4.15 -29.34 -9.00
N LYS A 19 -4.08 -30.20 -7.97
CA LYS A 19 -2.87 -30.96 -7.60
C LYS A 19 -2.43 -31.88 -8.74
N LEU A 20 -3.33 -32.67 -9.31
CA LEU A 20 -3.03 -33.55 -10.44
C LEU A 20 -2.55 -32.77 -11.67
N LYS A 21 -3.21 -31.65 -12.01
CA LYS A 21 -2.78 -30.76 -13.10
C LYS A 21 -1.39 -30.19 -12.86
N ALA A 22 -1.09 -29.79 -11.63
CA ALA A 22 0.22 -29.28 -11.25
C ALA A 22 1.31 -30.34 -11.40
N LEU A 23 1.08 -31.56 -10.90
CA LEU A 23 2.00 -32.69 -11.04
C LEU A 23 2.22 -33.07 -12.52
N ALA A 24 1.14 -33.09 -13.32
CA ALA A 24 1.22 -33.33 -14.76
C ALA A 24 2.03 -32.25 -15.50
N SER A 25 1.95 -30.98 -15.06
CA SER A 25 2.74 -29.89 -15.66
C SER A 25 4.25 -30.03 -15.45
N LEU A 26 4.65 -30.77 -14.42
CA LEU A 26 6.05 -31.04 -14.09
C LEU A 26 6.57 -32.33 -14.74
N ASN A 27 5.73 -33.06 -15.48
CA ASN A 27 6.07 -34.36 -16.07
C ASN A 27 7.15 -34.28 -17.18
N SER A 28 7.51 -33.08 -17.61
CA SER A 28 8.67 -32.85 -18.49
C SER A 28 10.01 -33.03 -17.78
N LEU A 29 10.03 -33.07 -16.45
CA LEU A 29 11.25 -33.23 -15.66
C LEU A 29 11.61 -34.71 -15.46
N PRO A 30 12.89 -35.09 -15.56
CA PRO A 30 13.32 -36.47 -15.30
C PRO A 30 13.04 -36.89 -13.85
N SER A 31 12.42 -38.06 -13.68
CA SER A 31 12.22 -38.69 -12.37
C SER A 31 13.54 -39.23 -11.82
N ARG A 32 13.73 -39.16 -10.49
CA ARG A 32 14.86 -39.79 -9.79
C ARG A 32 14.60 -41.24 -9.40
N GLN A 33 13.35 -41.70 -9.36
CA GLN A 33 13.00 -43.06 -8.92
C GLN A 33 12.57 -43.92 -10.10
N THR A 34 13.13 -45.13 -10.17
CA THR A 34 12.95 -46.07 -11.28
C THR A 34 11.86 -47.12 -11.08
N ASN A 35 11.25 -47.32 -9.91
CA ASN A 35 10.25 -48.38 -9.73
C ASN A 35 9.18 -47.95 -8.71
N GLU A 36 7.89 -48.20 -9.01
CA GLU A 36 6.67 -47.87 -8.23
C GLU A 36 6.09 -46.45 -8.37
N VAL A 37 5.18 -46.28 -9.33
CA VAL A 37 4.45 -45.04 -9.63
C VAL A 37 3.36 -44.73 -8.58
N GLU A 38 2.69 -45.75 -8.04
CA GLU A 38 1.50 -45.56 -7.17
C GLU A 38 1.83 -45.08 -5.75
N LEU A 39 2.99 -45.46 -5.19
CA LEU A 39 3.41 -45.02 -3.85
C LEU A 39 3.78 -43.53 -3.82
N HIS A 40 4.01 -42.91 -4.98
CA HIS A 40 4.42 -41.51 -5.10
C HIS A 40 3.26 -40.51 -4.98
N GLU A 41 2.09 -40.82 -5.53
CA GLU A 41 0.98 -39.87 -5.61
C GLU A 41 0.42 -39.52 -4.23
N ALA A 42 0.19 -40.52 -3.38
CA ALA A 42 -0.31 -40.32 -2.01
C ALA A 42 0.59 -39.37 -1.20
N GLY A 43 1.92 -39.48 -1.39
CA GLY A 43 2.89 -38.58 -0.76
C GLY A 43 2.71 -37.12 -1.17
N TYR A 44 2.39 -36.84 -2.44
CA TYR A 44 2.10 -35.47 -2.90
C TYR A 44 0.78 -34.95 -2.33
N PHE A 45 -0.27 -35.76 -2.28
CA PHE A 45 -1.56 -35.31 -1.72
C PHE A 45 -1.44 -34.90 -0.26
N VAL A 46 -0.68 -35.65 0.55
CA VAL A 46 -0.37 -35.32 1.94
C VAL A 46 0.49 -34.06 2.02
N ALA A 47 1.58 -33.97 1.24
CA ALA A 47 2.46 -32.80 1.27
C ALA A 47 1.76 -31.50 0.83
N LEU A 48 0.82 -31.60 -0.12
CA LEU A 48 0.09 -30.47 -0.69
C LEU A 48 -1.24 -30.16 0.04
N GLU A 49 -1.48 -30.78 1.18
CA GLU A 49 -2.66 -30.48 1.99
C GLU A 49 -2.68 -29.01 2.44
N GLY A 50 -3.83 -28.35 2.24
CA GLY A 50 -4.04 -26.95 2.61
C GLY A 50 -3.27 -25.91 1.76
N VAL A 51 -2.57 -26.34 0.71
CA VAL A 51 -1.88 -25.42 -0.22
C VAL A 51 -2.92 -24.66 -1.05
N THR A 52 -2.64 -23.38 -1.33
CA THR A 52 -3.51 -22.56 -2.18
C THR A 52 -3.25 -22.82 -3.65
N LYS A 53 -4.28 -22.66 -4.49
CA LYS A 53 -4.18 -22.80 -5.95
C LYS A 53 -3.12 -21.87 -6.54
N HIS A 54 -3.05 -20.64 -6.04
CA HIS A 54 -2.04 -19.67 -6.45
C HIS A 54 -0.62 -20.13 -6.06
N GLY A 55 -0.42 -20.52 -4.79
CA GLY A 55 0.87 -21.01 -4.31
C GLY A 55 1.37 -22.21 -5.10
N LEU A 56 0.49 -23.16 -5.41
CA LEU A 56 0.80 -24.34 -6.22
C LEU A 56 1.19 -23.96 -7.66
N SER A 57 0.43 -23.07 -8.31
CA SER A 57 0.72 -22.64 -9.68
C SER A 57 2.06 -21.89 -9.79
N GLU A 58 2.33 -20.97 -8.87
CA GLU A 58 3.58 -20.22 -8.84
C GLU A 58 4.77 -21.12 -8.48
N ALA A 59 4.59 -22.09 -7.58
CA ALA A 59 5.61 -23.08 -7.27
C ALA A 59 6.01 -23.90 -8.50
N CYS A 60 5.04 -24.42 -9.26
CA CYS A 60 5.33 -25.16 -10.50
C CYS A 60 6.09 -24.29 -11.52
N ARG A 61 5.68 -23.02 -11.70
CA ARG A 61 6.38 -22.08 -12.58
C ARG A 61 7.81 -21.82 -12.12
N ALA A 62 8.02 -21.63 -10.82
CA ALA A 62 9.35 -21.39 -10.27
C ALA A 62 10.25 -22.62 -10.45
N ILE A 63 9.73 -23.83 -10.22
CA ILE A 63 10.45 -25.09 -10.40
C ILE A 63 10.87 -25.26 -11.87
N LEU A 64 9.96 -25.06 -12.82
CA LEU A 64 10.28 -25.12 -14.25
C LEU A 64 11.29 -24.06 -14.69
N ARG A 65 11.40 -22.95 -13.95
CA ARG A 65 12.43 -21.91 -14.14
C ARG A 65 13.75 -22.22 -13.40
N GLY A 66 13.89 -23.41 -12.82
CA GLY A 66 15.12 -23.85 -12.17
C GLY A 66 15.26 -23.47 -10.69
N ARG A 67 14.18 -23.10 -9.98
CA ARG A 67 14.24 -22.63 -8.59
C ARG A 67 14.88 -23.63 -7.60
N LEU A 68 14.77 -24.93 -7.87
CA LEU A 68 15.31 -25.99 -7.01
C LEU A 68 16.83 -26.17 -7.12
N GLY A 69 17.47 -25.57 -8.15
CA GLY A 69 18.90 -25.76 -8.39
C GLY A 69 19.26 -27.13 -8.98
N HIS A 70 18.27 -27.94 -9.38
CA HIS A 70 18.46 -29.17 -10.13
C HIS A 70 17.37 -29.36 -11.19
N ALA A 71 17.64 -30.22 -12.18
CA ALA A 71 16.72 -30.47 -13.29
C ALA A 71 15.70 -31.60 -13.05
N PHE A 72 15.76 -32.29 -11.89
CA PHE A 72 14.90 -33.43 -11.60
C PHE A 72 13.50 -33.04 -11.14
N TYR A 73 12.57 -33.99 -11.28
CA TYR A 73 11.22 -33.93 -10.72
C TYR A 73 11.29 -33.69 -9.20
N PRO A 74 10.54 -32.72 -8.64
CA PRO A 74 10.58 -32.40 -7.22
C PRO A 74 9.99 -33.52 -6.38
N SER A 75 10.59 -33.82 -5.24
CA SER A 75 9.95 -34.64 -4.20
C SER A 75 8.76 -33.91 -3.55
N PRO A 76 7.83 -34.63 -2.88
CA PRO A 76 6.68 -34.00 -2.23
C PRO A 76 7.04 -32.85 -1.25
N PRO A 77 8.04 -33.00 -0.36
CA PRO A 77 8.46 -31.92 0.52
C PRO A 77 9.06 -30.72 -0.22
N GLU A 78 9.82 -30.94 -1.30
CA GLU A 78 10.39 -29.85 -2.11
C GLU A 78 9.29 -29.02 -2.76
N LEU A 79 8.27 -29.66 -3.34
CA LEU A 79 7.13 -28.95 -3.94
C LEU A 79 6.35 -28.17 -2.87
N ARG A 80 6.13 -28.75 -1.69
CA ARG A 80 5.48 -28.06 -0.56
C ARG A 80 6.25 -26.81 -0.15
N LEU A 81 7.57 -26.91 0.03
CA LEU A 81 8.42 -25.77 0.37
C LEU A 81 8.31 -24.65 -0.67
N GLN A 82 8.30 -24.98 -1.96
CA GLN A 82 8.12 -23.96 -3.01
C GLN A 82 6.72 -23.31 -2.99
N CYS A 83 5.67 -24.07 -2.66
CA CYS A 83 4.34 -23.51 -2.45
C CYS A 83 4.31 -22.52 -1.29
N ASP A 84 5.00 -22.86 -0.20
CA ASP A 84 5.12 -21.98 0.95
C ASP A 84 5.94 -20.73 0.61
N GLU A 85 7.07 -20.85 -0.09
CA GLU A 85 7.84 -19.69 -0.58
C GLU A 85 6.98 -18.77 -1.46
N ALA A 86 6.23 -19.32 -2.40
CA ALA A 86 5.36 -18.55 -3.30
C ALA A 86 4.30 -17.74 -2.53
N MET A 87 3.81 -18.26 -1.40
CA MET A 87 2.82 -17.59 -0.56
C MET A 87 3.40 -16.63 0.49
N LYS A 88 4.73 -16.59 0.69
CA LYS A 88 5.35 -15.71 1.69
C LYS A 88 5.00 -14.23 1.50
N PRO A 89 5.07 -13.63 0.29
CA PRO A 89 4.75 -12.22 0.11
C PRO A 89 3.32 -11.90 0.53
N HIS A 90 2.36 -12.74 0.14
CA HIS A 90 0.94 -12.58 0.47
C HIS A 90 0.67 -12.68 1.97
N ARG A 91 1.31 -13.64 2.66
CA ARG A 91 1.23 -13.75 4.12
C ARG A 91 1.84 -12.53 4.81
N TRP A 92 2.98 -12.05 4.34
CA TRP A 92 3.62 -10.85 4.88
C TRP A 92 2.76 -9.60 4.74
N HIS A 93 2.14 -9.40 3.57
CA HIS A 93 1.21 -8.28 3.33
C HIS A 93 -0.01 -8.36 4.26
N ARG A 94 -0.64 -9.54 4.36
CA ARG A 94 -1.80 -9.75 5.25
C ARG A 94 -1.46 -9.53 6.73
N ASP A 95 -0.29 -9.98 7.17
CA ASP A 95 0.18 -9.76 8.53
C ASP A 95 0.47 -8.28 8.80
N ARG A 96 1.02 -7.57 7.82
CA ARG A 96 1.25 -6.13 7.91
C ARG A 96 -0.06 -5.36 8.05
N GLU A 97 -1.05 -5.64 7.19
CA GLU A 97 -2.38 -5.03 7.28
C GLU A 97 -3.05 -5.32 8.63
N ARG A 98 -2.94 -6.55 9.13
CA ARG A 98 -3.46 -6.91 10.45
C ARG A 98 -2.82 -6.08 11.56
N ARG A 99 -1.49 -5.95 11.55
CA ARG A 99 -0.76 -5.14 12.53
C ARG A 99 -1.12 -3.66 12.44
N GLU A 100 -1.28 -3.14 11.24
CA GLU A 100 -1.70 -1.75 11.02
C GLU A 100 -3.11 -1.50 11.56
N MET A 101 -4.05 -2.40 11.28
CA MET A 101 -5.41 -2.32 11.83
C MET A 101 -5.43 -2.43 13.36
N GLN A 102 -4.63 -3.33 13.93
CA GLN A 102 -4.46 -3.43 15.39
C GLN A 102 -3.93 -2.12 15.97
N TYR A 103 -2.88 -1.55 15.38
CA TYR A 103 -2.32 -0.27 15.80
C TYR A 103 -3.33 0.88 15.71
N ILE A 104 -4.11 0.95 14.62
CA ILE A 104 -5.17 1.97 14.47
C ILE A 104 -6.24 1.80 15.54
N ASN A 105 -6.67 0.57 15.82
CA ASN A 105 -7.68 0.28 16.85
C ASN A 105 -7.17 0.62 18.25
N GLU A 106 -5.95 0.20 18.60
CA GLU A 106 -5.31 0.55 19.87
C GLU A 106 -5.17 2.07 20.03
N ARG A 107 -4.79 2.79 18.96
CA ARG A 107 -4.77 4.26 18.98
C ARG A 107 -6.15 4.87 19.19
N ARG A 108 -7.20 4.31 18.60
CA ARG A 108 -8.58 4.78 18.78
C ARG A 108 -9.04 4.54 20.22
N GLU A 109 -8.78 3.37 20.76
CA GLU A 109 -9.11 3.03 22.15
C GLU A 109 -8.34 3.91 23.14
N ASN A 110 -7.03 4.03 22.97
CA ASN A 110 -6.20 4.91 23.81
C ASN A 110 -6.61 6.38 23.70
N ASN A 111 -6.94 6.88 22.51
CA ASN A 111 -7.46 8.25 22.36
C ASN A 111 -8.88 8.40 22.93
N ALA A 112 -9.72 7.36 22.87
CA ALA A 112 -11.07 7.39 23.46
C ALA A 112 -11.01 7.50 24.99
N HIS A 113 -9.96 6.97 25.63
CA HIS A 113 -9.71 7.12 27.06
C HIS A 113 -9.18 8.52 27.44
N VAL A 114 -8.61 9.28 26.49
CA VAL A 114 -8.24 10.69 26.70
C VAL A 114 -9.47 11.58 26.43
N GLN A 115 -10.48 11.49 27.30
CA GLN A 115 -11.58 12.46 27.32
C GLN A 115 -11.00 13.82 27.75
N ARG A 116 -10.70 14.69 26.78
CA ARG A 116 -10.19 16.04 27.06
C ARG A 116 -11.32 16.87 27.67
N SER A 117 -11.07 17.43 28.86
CA SER A 117 -12.05 18.33 29.47
C SER A 117 -12.32 19.54 28.56
N PRO A 118 -13.54 20.12 28.59
CA PRO A 118 -13.84 21.32 27.81
C PRO A 118 -12.85 22.46 28.03
N ALA A 119 -12.34 22.60 29.26
CA ALA A 119 -11.33 23.59 29.61
C ALA A 119 -9.95 23.31 28.97
N ALA A 120 -9.56 22.05 28.80
CA ALA A 120 -8.34 21.68 28.08
C ALA A 120 -8.46 21.98 26.57
N ILE A 121 -9.62 21.70 25.98
CA ILE A 121 -9.92 22.01 24.57
C ILE A 121 -9.88 23.52 24.33
N ALA A 122 -10.53 24.31 25.20
CA ALA A 122 -10.52 25.77 25.11
C ALA A 122 -9.11 26.37 25.19
N ARG A 123 -8.26 25.85 26.09
CA ARG A 123 -6.84 26.26 26.19
C ARG A 123 -6.07 25.95 24.91
N GLN A 124 -6.25 24.76 24.35
CA GLN A 124 -5.61 24.36 23.10
C GLN A 124 -6.05 25.25 21.93
N GLN A 125 -7.35 25.51 21.80
CA GLN A 125 -7.89 26.38 20.75
C GLN A 125 -7.36 27.81 20.88
N LYS A 126 -7.25 28.35 22.10
CA LYS A 126 -6.67 29.67 22.34
C LYS A 126 -5.19 29.71 21.93
N ALA A 127 -4.41 28.71 22.31
CA ALA A 127 -3.00 28.61 21.94
C ALA A 127 -2.82 28.49 20.41
N TYR A 128 -3.66 27.68 19.76
CA TYR A 128 -3.65 27.53 18.31
C TYR A 128 -4.00 28.85 17.60
N LYS A 129 -5.04 29.56 18.05
CA LYS A 129 -5.41 30.87 17.51
C LYS A 129 -4.29 31.91 17.66
N ALA A 130 -3.59 31.92 18.80
CA ALA A 130 -2.46 32.81 19.02
C ALA A 130 -1.30 32.49 18.08
N PHE A 131 -1.01 31.20 17.88
CA PHE A 131 0.01 30.75 16.93
C PHE A 131 -0.33 31.13 15.49
N THR A 132 -1.56 30.88 15.04
CA THR A 132 -1.99 31.23 13.68
C THR A 132 -1.99 32.73 13.45
N ALA A 133 -2.39 33.53 14.44
CA ALA A 133 -2.35 34.99 14.34
C ALA A 133 -0.92 35.52 14.15
N GLY A 134 0.06 34.96 14.88
CA GLY A 134 1.47 35.31 14.67
C GLY A 134 1.97 34.89 13.29
N TYR A 135 1.66 33.66 12.86
CA TYR A 135 2.06 33.16 11.56
C TYR A 135 1.44 33.95 10.39
N GLU A 136 0.18 34.36 10.50
CA GLU A 136 -0.49 35.19 9.50
C GLU A 136 0.09 36.61 9.47
N ALA A 137 0.41 37.19 10.62
CA ALA A 137 1.07 38.50 10.70
C ALA A 137 2.47 38.46 10.05
N ASP A 138 3.30 37.48 10.40
CA ASP A 138 4.65 37.32 9.84
C ASP A 138 4.59 37.11 8.31
N LYS A 139 3.62 36.32 7.84
CA LYS A 139 3.42 36.08 6.40
C LYS A 139 2.95 37.33 5.67
N LEU A 140 2.10 38.13 6.30
CA LEU A 140 1.61 39.39 5.74
C LEU A 140 2.74 40.42 5.67
N GLU A 141 3.54 40.57 6.73
CA GLU A 141 4.71 41.45 6.77
C GLU A 141 5.76 41.04 5.70
N ALA A 142 6.06 39.75 5.60
CA ALA A 142 6.98 39.24 4.56
C ALA A 142 6.44 39.50 3.15
N GLY A 143 5.13 39.32 2.93
CA GLY A 143 4.49 39.61 1.64
C GLY A 143 4.47 41.11 1.31
N GLU A 144 4.28 41.98 2.30
CA GLU A 144 4.34 43.43 2.13
C GLU A 144 5.77 43.91 1.82
N ALA A 145 6.78 43.33 2.48
CA ALA A 145 8.19 43.60 2.19
C ALA A 145 8.55 43.21 0.75
N GLU A 146 8.12 42.04 0.28
CA GLU A 146 8.33 41.60 -1.11
C GLU A 146 7.63 42.54 -2.11
N ARG A 147 6.38 42.95 -1.84
CA ARG A 147 5.65 43.92 -2.67
C ARG A 147 6.34 45.29 -2.69
N ALA A 148 6.89 45.73 -1.56
CA ALA A 148 7.66 46.97 -1.48
C ALA A 148 8.95 46.91 -2.30
N GLU A 149 9.67 45.78 -2.26
CA GLU A 149 10.86 45.56 -3.07
C GLU A 149 10.55 45.57 -4.57
N ILE A 150 9.46 44.91 -4.99
CA ILE A 150 9.00 44.91 -6.38
C ILE A 150 8.65 46.34 -6.83
N ARG A 151 7.92 47.10 -6.01
CA ARG A 151 7.59 48.51 -6.31
C ARG A 151 8.85 49.35 -6.52
N ALA A 152 9.83 49.22 -5.62
CA ALA A 152 11.11 49.93 -5.72
C ALA A 152 11.91 49.52 -6.97
N ARG A 153 11.96 48.22 -7.29
CA ARG A 153 12.69 47.68 -8.45
C ARG A 153 12.17 48.20 -9.78
N TYR A 154 10.84 48.37 -9.91
CA TYR A 154 10.20 48.82 -11.15
C TYR A 154 9.81 50.30 -11.15
N GLY A 155 10.19 51.06 -10.12
CA GLY A 155 9.89 52.49 -10.02
C GLY A 155 8.39 52.81 -9.92
N ILE A 156 7.59 51.86 -9.42
CA ILE A 156 6.14 52.02 -9.27
C ILE A 156 5.88 52.85 -8.02
N THR A 157 5.31 54.04 -8.18
CA THR A 157 4.95 54.93 -7.07
C THR A 157 3.65 54.47 -6.41
N ASP A 158 3.49 54.78 -5.12
CA ASP A 158 2.28 54.41 -4.37
C ASP A 158 1.00 55.06 -4.95
N GLU A 159 1.15 56.25 -5.56
CA GLU A 159 0.09 56.94 -6.29
C GLU A 159 -0.34 56.16 -7.56
N ALA A 160 0.61 55.57 -8.29
CA ALA A 160 0.31 54.77 -9.47
C ALA A 160 -0.44 53.48 -9.10
N VAL A 161 -0.13 52.88 -7.94
CA VAL A 161 -0.85 51.70 -7.43
C VAL A 161 -2.27 52.06 -7.01
N ALA A 162 -2.47 53.20 -6.33
CA ALA A 162 -3.79 53.66 -5.89
C ALA A 162 -4.75 53.98 -7.05
N HIS A 163 -4.21 54.26 -8.24
CA HIS A 163 -4.99 54.51 -9.46
C HIS A 163 -5.23 53.26 -10.32
N LEU A 164 -4.69 52.10 -9.96
CA LEU A 164 -5.01 50.85 -10.64
C LEU A 164 -6.45 50.43 -10.28
N PRO A 165 -7.32 50.14 -11.26
CA PRO A 165 -8.63 49.56 -10.97
C PRO A 165 -8.44 48.16 -10.38
N ASP A 166 -9.21 47.84 -9.34
CA ASP A 166 -9.29 46.46 -8.82
C ASP A 166 -9.86 45.57 -9.91
N LEU A 167 -8.99 44.82 -10.59
CA LEU A 167 -9.39 43.82 -11.57
C LEU A 167 -9.77 42.54 -10.84
N GLU A 168 -10.91 41.96 -11.21
CA GLU A 168 -11.28 40.63 -10.74
C GLU A 168 -10.18 39.64 -11.13
N ILE A 169 -9.66 38.90 -10.14
CA ILE A 169 -8.65 37.87 -10.38
C ILE A 169 -9.28 36.83 -11.31
N PRO A 170 -8.71 36.59 -12.52
CA PRO A 170 -9.26 35.61 -13.44
C PRO A 170 -9.33 34.24 -12.78
N SER A 171 -10.40 33.47 -13.02
CA SER A 171 -10.63 32.13 -12.42
C SER A 171 -9.50 31.12 -12.59
N ASN A 172 -8.54 31.44 -13.46
CA ASN A 172 -7.43 30.59 -13.86
C ASN A 172 -6.17 30.86 -13.03
N PHE A 173 -6.16 31.90 -12.19
CA PHE A 173 -5.14 32.10 -11.18
C PHE A 173 -5.49 31.27 -9.95
N GLU A 174 -4.64 30.31 -9.61
CA GLU A 174 -4.73 29.60 -8.33
C GLU A 174 -4.51 30.61 -7.20
N THR A 175 -5.60 31.04 -6.56
CA THR A 175 -5.47 31.66 -5.24
C THR A 175 -4.89 30.59 -4.30
N PRO A 176 -3.84 30.89 -3.53
CA PRO A 176 -3.31 29.92 -2.58
C PRO A 176 -4.43 29.55 -1.61
N SER A 177 -4.91 28.30 -1.72
CA SER A 177 -6.01 27.77 -0.94
C SER A 177 -5.62 27.80 0.55
N ILE A 178 -6.01 28.87 1.24
CA ILE A 178 -6.12 28.85 2.69
C ILE A 178 -7.32 27.96 2.97
N ARG A 179 -7.07 26.66 3.08
CA ARG A 179 -8.06 25.70 3.57
C ARG A 179 -8.44 26.08 5.00
N SER A 180 -9.45 26.92 5.15
CA SER A 180 -10.25 26.98 6.38
C SER A 180 -10.95 25.64 6.51
N LYS A 181 -10.34 24.71 7.25
CA LYS A 181 -11.02 23.49 7.68
C LYS A 181 -12.02 23.88 8.76
N SER A 182 -13.29 23.93 8.38
CA SER A 182 -14.44 23.86 9.28
C SER A 182 -14.45 22.55 10.06
#